data_AF-A0A9P4K306-F1
#
_entry.id   AF-A0A9P4K306-F1
#
_cell.length_a   1.000
_cell.length_b   1.000
_cell.length_c   1.000
_cell.angle_alpha   90.00
_cell.angle_beta   90.00
_cell.angle_gamma   90.00
#
_symmetry.space_group_name_H-M   'P 1'
#
loop_
_entity.id
_entity.type
_entity.pdbx_description
1 polymer ?
#
loop_
_entity_poly.entity_id
_entity_poly.type
_entity_poly.pdbx_seq_one_letter_code
_entity_poly.pdbx_strand_id
1 'polypeptide(L)'
;MTNPIYAPFLTRLKPLLSGDVSLYHIAPTHGPLSTPFAAPVTECLSLYLPASYPSSTYNDNFTNFKRGGEETGKDIIGGITGGWSIEPHEHDSVGKDAKLFAAFIGWPSVQAHMAYRETEEFPSVAKYLRDGPKGVKVCHVEFRKF
;
A
#
# COMPACT_ATOMS: atom_id res chain seq x y z
N MET A 1 -14.30 18.91 -2.39
CA MET A 1 -15.20 18.19 -1.46
C MET A 1 -16.37 19.09 -1.07
N THR A 2 -17.45 19.11 -1.86
CA THR A 2 -18.61 20.02 -1.68
C THR A 2 -19.90 19.30 -1.24
N ASN A 3 -19.81 17.99 -0.94
CA ASN A 3 -20.98 17.21 -0.53
C ASN A 3 -21.44 17.64 0.88
N PRO A 4 -22.73 17.97 1.08
CA PRO A 4 -23.26 18.49 2.35
C PRO A 4 -23.12 17.50 3.52
N ILE A 5 -22.91 16.20 3.25
CA ILE A 5 -22.72 15.16 4.26
C ILE A 5 -21.29 15.14 4.81
N TYR A 6 -20.32 15.66 4.04
CA TYR A 6 -18.90 15.50 4.36
C TYR A 6 -18.49 16.22 5.66
N ALA A 7 -18.91 17.47 5.87
CA ALA A 7 -18.59 18.21 7.09
C ALA A 7 -19.22 17.59 8.36
N PRO A 8 -20.51 17.19 8.38
CA PRO A 8 -21.08 16.42 9.48
C PRO A 8 -20.39 15.07 9.74
N PHE A 9 -19.94 14.37 8.69
CA PHE A 9 -19.15 13.14 8.82
C PHE A 9 -17.83 13.40 9.56
N LEU A 10 -17.04 14.37 9.10
CA LEU A 10 -15.76 14.72 9.73
C LEU A 10 -15.93 15.15 11.20
N THR A 11 -17.00 15.88 11.52
CA THR A 11 -17.28 16.33 12.89
C THR A 11 -17.49 15.13 13.84
N ARG A 12 -18.18 14.08 13.37
CA ARG A 12 -18.37 12.85 14.15
C ARG A 12 -17.12 12.01 14.27
N LEU A 13 -16.24 12.05 13.26
CA LEU A 13 -15.01 11.27 13.23
C LEU A 13 -13.92 11.91 14.11
N LYS A 14 -13.81 13.25 14.14
CA LYS A 14 -12.76 14.00 14.84
C LYS A 14 -12.44 13.53 16.27
N PRO A 15 -13.41 13.28 17.17
CA PRO A 15 -13.10 12.85 18.53
C PRO A 15 -12.43 11.48 18.63
N LEU A 16 -12.53 10.65 17.58
CA LEU A 16 -11.92 9.32 17.52
C LEU A 16 -10.49 9.34 16.98
N LEU A 17 -10.05 10.48 16.45
CA LEU A 17 -8.79 10.59 15.73
C LEU A 17 -7.73 11.24 16.60
N SER A 18 -6.52 10.69 16.58
CA SER A 18 -5.35 11.29 17.21
C SER A 18 -4.60 12.24 16.27
N GLY A 19 -5.12 12.50 15.06
CA GLY A 19 -4.50 13.34 14.04
C GLY A 19 -5.41 13.59 12.85
N ASP A 20 -4.85 14.20 11.80
CA ASP A 20 -5.58 14.53 10.59
C ASP A 20 -5.93 13.29 9.76
N VAL A 21 -7.05 13.35 9.05
CA VAL A 21 -7.47 12.29 8.11
C VAL A 21 -6.95 12.59 6.73
N SER A 22 -6.27 11.61 6.14
CA SER A 22 -5.99 11.58 4.71
C SER A 22 -6.94 10.62 4.02
N LEU A 23 -7.55 11.07 2.92
CA LEU A 23 -8.32 10.21 2.02
C LEU A 23 -7.59 10.13 0.68
N TYR A 24 -7.48 8.91 0.16
CA TYR A 24 -6.83 8.60 -1.10
C TYR A 24 -7.83 7.87 -2.00
N HIS A 25 -8.01 8.34 -3.24
CA HIS A 25 -8.70 7.55 -4.25
C HIS A 25 -7.65 6.80 -5.06
N ILE A 26 -7.81 5.48 -5.15
CA ILE A 26 -6.89 4.61 -5.88
C ILE A 26 -7.62 3.87 -6.98
N ALA A 27 -6.93 3.67 -8.10
CA ALA A 27 -7.34 2.82 -9.20
C ALA A 27 -6.47 1.54 -9.17
N PRO A 28 -6.95 0.41 -8.61
CA PRO A 28 -6.20 -0.84 -8.56
C PRO A 28 -5.88 -1.36 -9.96
N THR A 29 -4.65 -1.82 -10.18
CA THR A 29 -4.15 -2.29 -11.49
C THR A 29 -3.58 -3.71 -11.47
N HIS A 30 -3.32 -4.30 -10.30
CA HIS A 30 -2.56 -5.56 -10.17
C HIS A 30 -3.35 -6.73 -9.55
N GLY A 31 -4.65 -6.79 -9.84
CA GLY A 31 -5.54 -7.86 -9.39
C GLY A 31 -6.57 -7.40 -8.35
N PRO A 32 -7.47 -8.29 -7.92
CA PRO A 32 -8.57 -7.92 -7.05
C PRO A 32 -8.08 -7.52 -5.66
N LEU A 33 -8.68 -6.46 -5.10
CA LEU A 33 -8.43 -6.03 -3.71
C LEU A 33 -8.88 -7.07 -2.68
N SER A 34 -9.85 -7.92 -3.04
CA SER A 34 -10.44 -8.90 -2.12
C SER A 34 -9.46 -9.96 -1.63
N THR A 35 -8.36 -10.22 -2.35
CA THR A 35 -7.39 -11.26 -1.96
C THR A 35 -6.58 -10.84 -0.73
N PRO A 36 -5.78 -9.75 -0.76
CA PRO A 36 -5.06 -9.31 0.44
C PRO A 36 -5.98 -8.90 1.58
N PHE A 37 -7.20 -8.43 1.29
CA PHE A 37 -8.18 -8.02 2.32
C PHE A 37 -8.94 -9.18 2.95
N ALA A 38 -8.79 -10.40 2.44
CA ALA A 38 -9.30 -11.61 3.10
C ALA A 38 -8.31 -12.16 4.15
N ALA A 39 -7.08 -11.64 4.19
CA ALA A 39 -6.08 -12.07 5.15
C ALA A 39 -6.37 -11.51 6.56
N PRO A 40 -5.96 -12.21 7.64
CA PRO A 40 -6.10 -11.71 9.01
C PRO A 40 -5.44 -10.35 9.24
N VAL A 41 -4.31 -10.09 8.58
CA VAL A 41 -3.62 -8.81 8.59
C VAL A 41 -3.36 -8.36 7.16
N THR A 42 -3.63 -7.09 6.84
CA THR A 42 -3.17 -6.47 5.60
C THR A 42 -2.11 -5.43 5.91
N GLU A 43 -0.96 -5.53 5.24
CA GLU A 43 0.00 -4.44 5.16
C GLU A 43 -0.44 -3.46 4.07
N CYS A 44 -0.58 -2.19 4.44
CA CYS A 44 -0.95 -1.09 3.55
C CYS A 44 0.26 -0.18 3.38
N LEU A 45 0.74 -0.06 2.14
CA LEU A 45 1.86 0.82 1.79
C LEU A 45 1.37 1.99 0.96
N SER A 46 1.82 3.20 1.29
CA SER A 46 1.74 4.38 0.43
C SER A 46 3.15 4.69 -0.06
N LEU A 47 3.38 4.48 -1.35
CA LEU A 47 4.68 4.61 -2.00
C LEU A 47 4.66 5.90 -2.84
N TYR A 48 5.47 6.87 -2.46
CA TYR A 48 5.49 8.20 -3.08
C TYR A 48 6.64 8.30 -4.07
N LEU A 49 6.30 8.50 -5.33
CA LEU A 49 7.23 8.61 -6.45
C LEU A 49 7.24 10.05 -6.99
N PRO A 50 8.38 10.55 -7.48
CA PRO A 50 8.43 11.81 -8.22
C PRO A 50 7.45 11.81 -9.41
N ALA A 51 6.84 12.96 -9.72
CA ALA A 51 5.96 13.11 -10.88
C ALA A 51 6.60 12.61 -12.18
N SER A 52 7.90 12.85 -12.33
CA SER A 52 8.72 12.46 -13.48
C SER A 52 9.05 10.96 -13.57
N TYR A 53 8.89 10.18 -12.49
CA TYR A 53 9.21 8.75 -12.52
C TYR A 53 8.19 7.99 -13.38
N PRO A 54 8.55 7.22 -14.42
CA PRO A 54 7.57 6.62 -15.31
C PRO A 54 6.66 5.60 -14.61
N SER A 55 5.34 5.80 -14.69
CA SER A 55 4.38 4.89 -14.04
C SER A 55 4.41 3.48 -14.65
N SER A 56 4.71 3.35 -15.95
CA SER A 56 4.91 2.06 -16.61
C SER A 56 6.09 1.28 -16.00
N THR A 57 7.23 1.94 -15.78
CA THR A 57 8.40 1.33 -15.14
C THR A 57 8.06 0.83 -13.74
N TYR A 58 7.33 1.63 -12.94
CA TYR A 58 6.94 1.16 -11.61
C TYR A 58 5.90 0.03 -11.66
N ASN A 59 5.00 0.03 -12.64
CA ASN A 59 4.06 -1.07 -12.84
C ASN A 59 4.78 -2.39 -13.14
N ASP A 60 5.85 -2.36 -13.95
CA ASP A 60 6.68 -3.53 -14.24
C ASP A 60 7.43 -4.00 -12.99
N ASN A 61 8.00 -3.06 -12.24
CA ASN A 61 8.63 -3.35 -10.95
C ASN A 61 7.63 -4.00 -9.98
N PHE A 62 6.43 -3.45 -9.84
CA PHE A 62 5.41 -4.01 -8.96
C PHE A 62 4.92 -5.38 -9.44
N THR A 63 4.85 -5.61 -10.76
CA THR A 63 4.54 -6.93 -11.32
C THR A 63 5.62 -7.96 -10.95
N ASN A 64 6.89 -7.58 -11.02
CA ASN A 64 8.01 -8.45 -10.61
C ASN A 64 8.01 -8.69 -9.10
N PHE A 65 7.72 -7.66 -8.29
CA PHE A 65 7.56 -7.78 -6.84
C PHE A 65 6.43 -8.75 -6.49
N LYS A 66 5.24 -8.56 -7.09
CA LYS A 66 4.08 -9.42 -6.90
C LYS A 66 4.41 -10.87 -7.22
N ARG A 67 4.96 -11.13 -8.41
CA ARG A 67 5.32 -12.49 -8.85
C ARG A 67 6.34 -13.13 -7.90
N GLY A 68 7.44 -12.44 -7.60
CA GLY A 68 8.50 -12.98 -6.73
C GLY A 68 8.02 -13.20 -5.30
N GLY A 69 7.19 -12.29 -4.77
CA GLY A 69 6.60 -12.40 -3.44
C GLY A 69 5.64 -13.58 -3.36
N GLU A 70 4.69 -13.68 -4.28
CA GLU A 70 3.73 -14.79 -4.32
C GLU A 70 4.41 -16.16 -4.54
N GLU A 71 5.56 -16.20 -5.24
CA GLU A 71 6.32 -17.43 -5.44
C GLU A 71 7.10 -17.86 -4.19
N THR A 72 7.87 -16.93 -3.59
CA THR A 72 8.75 -17.22 -2.45
C THR A 72 8.00 -17.27 -1.12
N GLY A 73 6.89 -16.54 -1.01
CA GLY A 73 6.00 -16.50 0.15
C GLY A 73 4.70 -17.27 -0.06
N LYS A 74 4.63 -18.22 -1.00
CA LYS A 74 3.38 -18.90 -1.42
C LYS A 74 2.53 -19.49 -0.28
N ASP A 75 3.17 -19.88 0.83
CA ASP A 75 2.51 -20.52 1.96
C ASP A 75 2.00 -19.52 3.01
N ILE A 76 2.39 -18.24 2.91
CA ILE A 76 2.10 -17.20 3.92
C ILE A 76 1.57 -15.89 3.34
N ILE A 77 1.78 -15.58 2.06
CA ILE A 77 1.27 -14.37 1.42
C ILE A 77 -0.15 -14.61 0.94
N GLY A 78 -1.10 -13.94 1.57
CA GLY A 78 -2.54 -13.96 1.23
C GLY A 78 -2.89 -13.11 0.01
N GLY A 79 -1.96 -12.92 -0.92
CA GLY A 79 -2.10 -12.08 -2.12
C GLY A 79 -1.44 -10.70 -2.01
N ILE A 80 -1.03 -10.18 -3.17
CA ILE A 80 -0.45 -8.85 -3.34
C ILE A 80 -1.25 -8.11 -4.42
N THR A 81 -1.62 -6.86 -4.16
CA THR A 81 -2.21 -5.98 -5.18
C THR A 81 -1.78 -4.54 -4.97
N GLY A 82 -2.02 -3.70 -5.96
CA GLY A 82 -1.73 -2.28 -5.86
C GLY A 82 -2.33 -1.47 -7.00
N GLY A 83 -2.18 -0.16 -6.91
CA GLY A 83 -2.70 0.79 -7.89
C GLY A 83 -2.28 2.22 -7.62
N TRP A 84 -2.46 3.06 -8.63
CA TRP A 84 -2.11 4.48 -8.56
C TRP A 84 -3.22 5.29 -7.91
N SER A 85 -2.84 6.36 -7.19
CA SER A 85 -3.78 7.40 -6.81
C SER A 85 -4.33 8.12 -8.04
N ILE A 86 -5.56 8.63 -7.91
CA ILE A 86 -6.18 9.48 -8.93
C ILE A 86 -5.60 10.89 -8.85
N GLU A 87 -5.36 11.40 -7.64
CA GLU A 87 -4.84 12.73 -7.39
C GLU A 87 -3.31 12.75 -7.12
N PRO A 88 -2.62 13.87 -7.37
CA PRO A 88 -1.28 14.11 -6.85
C PRO A 88 -1.31 14.35 -5.34
N HIS A 89 -0.18 14.10 -4.68
CA HIS A 89 -0.04 14.24 -3.24
C HIS A 89 1.20 15.05 -2.86
N GLU A 90 1.10 15.77 -1.74
CA GLU A 90 2.26 16.37 -1.09
C GLU A 90 2.92 15.35 -0.16
N HIS A 91 4.25 15.21 -0.27
CA HIS A 91 5.04 14.38 0.63
C HIS A 91 6.44 14.99 0.81
N ASP A 92 6.93 15.09 2.05
CA ASP A 92 8.18 15.79 2.39
C ASP A 92 9.39 15.32 1.56
N SER A 93 9.51 14.00 1.34
CA SER A 93 10.60 13.40 0.56
C SER A 93 10.51 13.59 -0.97
N VAL A 94 9.41 14.13 -1.49
CA VAL A 94 9.16 14.23 -2.95
C VAL A 94 8.79 15.65 -3.39
N GLY A 95 7.94 16.35 -2.63
CA GLY A 95 7.34 17.64 -2.99
C GLY A 95 5.83 17.56 -3.19
N LYS A 96 5.26 18.59 -3.81
CA LYS A 96 3.81 18.85 -3.89
C LYS A 96 3.04 18.03 -4.94
N ASP A 97 3.76 17.40 -5.87
CA ASP A 97 3.19 16.67 -7.00
C ASP A 97 3.61 15.19 -7.00
N ALA A 98 3.76 14.59 -5.82
CA ALA A 98 4.13 13.19 -5.70
C ALA A 98 3.01 12.29 -6.26
N LYS A 99 3.39 11.28 -7.03
CA LYS A 99 2.49 10.18 -7.42
C LYS A 99 2.49 9.15 -6.31
N LEU A 100 1.31 8.75 -5.85
CA LEU A 100 1.18 7.70 -4.87
C LEU A 100 0.82 6.39 -5.57
N PHE A 101 1.57 5.34 -5.28
CA PHE A 101 1.16 3.97 -5.53
C PHE A 101 0.80 3.32 -4.20
N ALA A 102 -0.45 2.87 -4.08
CA ALA A 102 -0.91 2.11 -2.93
C ALA A 102 -0.65 0.63 -3.18
N ALA A 103 -0.03 -0.06 -2.24
CA ALA A 103 0.15 -1.50 -2.28
C ALA A 103 -0.44 -2.16 -1.04
N PHE A 104 -1.01 -3.35 -1.23
CA PHE A 104 -1.65 -4.12 -0.18
C PHE A 104 -1.16 -5.56 -0.23
N ILE A 105 -0.75 -6.08 0.92
CA ILE A 105 -0.20 -7.43 1.06
C ILE A 105 -0.94 -8.13 2.20
N GLY A 106 -1.51 -9.30 1.89
CA GLY A 106 -2.17 -10.13 2.89
C GLY A 106 -1.17 -10.98 3.67
N TRP A 107 -1.30 -10.98 5.00
CA TRP A 107 -0.46 -11.73 5.93
C TRP A 107 -1.32 -12.47 6.97
N PRO A 108 -0.89 -13.66 7.45
CA PRO A 108 -1.55 -14.33 8.55
C PRO A 108 -1.32 -13.61 9.89
N SER A 109 -0.19 -12.90 10.03
CA SER A 109 0.12 -12.03 11.17
C SER A 109 1.26 -11.07 10.81
N VAL A 110 1.45 -10.01 11.61
CA VAL A 110 2.62 -9.12 11.48
C VAL A 110 3.92 -9.91 11.69
N GLN A 111 3.93 -10.88 12.60
CA GLN A 111 5.10 -11.72 12.88
C GLN A 111 5.48 -12.59 11.68
N ALA A 112 4.50 -13.13 10.95
CA ALA A 112 4.77 -13.89 9.73
C ALA A 112 5.40 -13.03 8.64
N HIS A 113 4.92 -11.79 8.46
CA HIS A 113 5.58 -10.82 7.60
C HIS A 113 7.03 -10.57 8.04
N MET A 114 7.27 -10.34 9.33
CA MET A 114 8.62 -10.08 9.83
C MET A 114 9.55 -11.29 9.64
N ALA A 115 9.07 -12.51 9.86
CA ALA A 115 9.83 -13.73 9.60
C ALA A 115 10.16 -13.91 8.10
N TYR A 116 9.21 -13.61 7.21
CA TYR A 116 9.47 -13.63 5.76
C TYR A 116 10.56 -12.61 5.35
N ARG A 117 10.61 -11.44 6.00
CA ARG A 117 11.65 -10.45 5.74
C ARG A 117 13.06 -10.93 6.08
N GLU A 118 13.18 -11.95 6.91
CA GLU A 118 14.46 -12.53 7.33
C GLU A 118 14.95 -13.65 6.41
N THR A 119 14.15 -14.07 5.41
CA THR A 119 14.58 -15.10 4.45
C THR A 119 15.59 -14.57 3.44
N GLU A 120 16.38 -15.47 2.85
CA GLU A 120 17.42 -15.12 1.88
C GLU A 120 16.85 -14.55 0.57
N GLU A 121 15.63 -14.93 0.21
CA GLU A 121 14.96 -14.51 -1.02
C GLU A 121 14.39 -13.10 -0.93
N PHE A 122 14.00 -12.65 0.27
CA PHE A 122 13.29 -11.38 0.46
C PHE A 122 14.01 -10.17 -0.15
N PRO A 123 15.34 -9.96 0.02
CA PRO A 123 16.05 -8.85 -0.61
C PRO A 123 15.92 -8.84 -2.14
N SER A 124 15.91 -10.02 -2.77
CA SER A 124 15.82 -10.16 -4.23
C SER A 124 14.45 -9.76 -4.79
N VAL A 125 13.40 -9.88 -3.96
CA VAL A 125 12.02 -9.49 -4.28
C VAL A 125 11.77 -8.03 -3.90
N ALA A 126 12.12 -7.64 -2.67
CA ALA A 126 11.87 -6.32 -2.11
C ALA A 126 12.57 -5.19 -2.88
N LYS A 127 13.66 -5.49 -3.60
CA LYS A 127 14.35 -4.50 -4.46
C LYS A 127 13.40 -3.88 -5.49
N TYR A 128 12.47 -4.66 -6.05
CA TYR A 128 11.54 -4.16 -7.06
C TYR A 128 10.52 -3.19 -6.45
N LEU A 129 9.99 -3.49 -5.26
CA LEU A 129 9.08 -2.60 -4.54
C LEU A 129 9.75 -1.26 -4.18
N ARG A 130 11.02 -1.32 -3.80
CA ARG A 130 11.82 -0.18 -3.34
C ARG A 130 12.43 0.65 -4.46
N ASP A 131 12.48 0.14 -5.68
CA ASP A 131 13.02 0.87 -6.83
C ASP A 131 12.01 1.90 -7.35
N GLY A 132 12.34 3.18 -7.17
CA GLY A 132 11.54 4.32 -7.61
C GLY A 132 11.05 5.22 -6.46
N PRO A 133 10.27 4.71 -5.50
CA PRO A 133 9.74 5.49 -4.39
C PRO A 133 10.82 6.24 -3.62
N LYS A 134 10.54 7.49 -3.25
CA LYS A 134 11.39 8.32 -2.39
C LYS A 134 10.78 8.56 -1.02
N GLY A 135 9.46 8.38 -0.89
CA GLY A 135 8.75 8.35 0.37
C GLY A 135 7.97 7.05 0.52
N VAL A 136 7.89 6.52 1.74
CA VAL A 136 7.11 5.32 2.05
C VAL A 136 6.41 5.52 3.38
N LYS A 137 5.11 5.23 3.44
CA LYS A 137 4.36 5.04 4.69
C LYS A 137 3.83 3.62 4.72
N VAL A 138 3.92 2.96 5.87
CA VAL A 138 3.46 1.59 6.06
C VAL A 138 2.60 1.53 7.32
N CYS A 139 1.48 0.81 7.24
CA CYS A 139 0.76 0.36 8.42
C CYS A 139 0.23 -1.07 8.22
N HIS A 140 -0.02 -1.76 9.33
CA HIS A 140 -0.69 -3.06 9.33
C HIS A 140 -2.09 -2.89 9.91
N VAL A 141 -3.10 -3.42 9.21
CA VAL A 141 -4.50 -3.44 9.66
C VAL A 141 -4.86 -4.87 10.01
N GLU A 142 -5.22 -5.10 11.28
CA GLU A 142 -5.71 -6.39 11.77
C GLU A 142 -7.23 -6.46 11.59
N PHE A 143 -7.72 -7.46 10.86
CA PHE A 143 -9.14 -7.72 10.67
C PHE A 143 -9.62 -8.71 11.72
N ARG A 144 -10.36 -8.21 12.71
CA ARG A 144 -10.99 -9.03 13.74
C ARG A 144 -12.35 -9.51 13.26
N LYS A 145 -12.62 -10.81 13.38
CA LYS A 145 -13.98 -11.33 13.30
C LYS A 145 -14.69 -10.98 14.60
N PHE A 146 -15.83 -10.29 14.50
CA PHE A 146 -16.73 -9.99 15.60
C PHE A 146 -17.85 -11.02 15.66
#